data_AF-A0A438J323-F1
#
_entry.id   AF-A0A438J323-F1
#
_cell.length_a   1.000
_cell.length_b   1.000
_cell.length_c   1.000
_cell.angle_alpha   90.00
_cell.angle_beta   90.00
_cell.angle_gamma   90.00
#
_symmetry.space_group_name_H-M   'P 1'
#
loop_
_entity.id
_entity.type
_entity.pdbx_description
1 polymer ?
#
loop_
_entity_poly.entity_id
_entity_poly.type
_entity_poly.pdbx_seq_one_letter_code
_entity_poly.pdbx_strand_id
1 'polypeptide(L)' 'MKGQGSSLSSAMRTYARNGENPPDGFMCPQGWSVLVRYYESLQAEDATQQSAVVSA' A
#
# COMPACT_ATOMS: atom_id res chain seq x y z
N MET A 1 10.62 -8.90 -19.20
CA MET A 1 10.61 -8.01 -18.00
C MET A 1 9.14 -7.71 -17.71
N LYS A 2 8.48 -7.99 -16.59
CA LYS A 2 8.83 -8.43 -15.23
C LYS A 2 7.73 -9.39 -14.74
N GLY A 3 8.08 -10.19 -13.74
CA GLY A 3 7.36 -11.40 -13.32
C GLY A 3 5.91 -11.21 -12.89
N GLN A 4 5.06 -12.13 -13.37
CA GLN A 4 3.88 -12.60 -12.65
C GLN A 4 4.33 -13.37 -11.42
N GLY A 5 4.61 -12.65 -10.35
CA GLY A 5 4.78 -13.21 -9.02
C GLY A 5 3.89 -12.42 -8.08
N SER A 6 3.11 -13.14 -7.25
CA SER A 6 2.49 -12.62 -6.02
C SER A 6 1.09 -11.97 -6.15
N SER A 7 0.07 -12.75 -6.49
CA SER A 7 -1.34 -12.30 -6.48
C SER A 7 -1.90 -11.97 -5.08
N LEU A 8 -1.21 -12.31 -3.99
CA LEU A 8 -1.64 -11.98 -2.62
C LEU A 8 -1.11 -10.62 -2.13
N SER A 9 0.11 -10.22 -2.56
CA SER A 9 0.72 -8.96 -2.11
C SER A 9 0.13 -7.75 -2.82
N SER A 10 -0.34 -7.91 -4.06
CA SER A 10 -1.01 -6.85 -4.81
C SER A 10 -2.33 -6.46 -4.14
N ALA A 11 -3.17 -7.45 -3.79
CA ALA A 11 -4.42 -7.22 -3.08
C ALA A 11 -4.20 -6.54 -1.72
N MET A 12 -3.22 -7.00 -0.93
CA MET A 12 -2.85 -6.40 0.35
C MET A 12 -2.52 -4.90 0.23
N ARG A 13 -1.70 -4.57 -0.77
CA ARG A 13 -1.29 -3.20 -1.06
C ARG A 13 -2.48 -2.35 -1.52
N THR A 14 -3.40 -2.92 -2.28
CA THR A 14 -4.62 -2.23 -2.72
C THR A 14 -5.54 -1.92 -1.55
N TYR A 15 -5.83 -2.90 -0.68
CA TYR A 15 -6.63 -2.67 0.52
C TYR A 15 -6.01 -1.59 1.40
N ALA A 16 -4.70 -1.63 1.62
CA ALA A 16 -4.04 -0.68 2.51
C ALA A 16 -3.99 0.73 1.92
N ARG A 17 -3.84 0.86 0.59
CA ARG A 17 -3.92 2.16 -0.09
C ARG A 17 -5.33 2.72 -0.17
N ASN A 18 -6.33 1.89 -0.40
CA ASN A 18 -7.73 2.31 -0.40
C ASN A 18 -8.30 2.54 1.01
N GLY A 19 -7.56 2.16 2.07
CA GLY A 19 -8.06 2.21 3.45
C GLY A 19 -9.17 1.18 3.71
N GLU A 20 -9.23 0.11 2.92
CA GLU A 20 -10.30 -0.87 2.92
C GLU A 20 -9.98 -2.05 3.83
N ASN A 21 -10.96 -2.57 4.55
CA ASN A 21 -10.70 -3.54 5.61
C ASN A 21 -10.37 -4.93 5.03
N PRO A 22 -9.30 -5.60 5.48
CA PRO A 22 -8.89 -6.88 4.93
C PRO A 22 -9.87 -8.00 5.36
N PRO A 23 -9.89 -9.13 4.62
CA PRO A 23 -10.71 -10.28 4.98
C PRO A 23 -10.30 -10.89 6.34
N ASP A 24 -11.22 -11.64 6.95
CA ASP A 24 -10.99 -12.30 8.24
C ASP A 24 -9.81 -13.29 8.17
N GLY A 25 -8.98 -13.33 9.22
CA GLY A 25 -7.76 -14.15 9.28
C GLY A 25 -6.57 -13.63 8.44
N PHE A 26 -6.73 -12.51 7.73
CA PHE A 26 -5.66 -11.92 6.93
C PHE A 26 -4.59 -11.23 7.79
N MET A 27 -5.03 -10.46 8.80
CA MET A 27 -4.18 -9.77 9.77
C MET A 27 -4.95 -9.45 11.05
N CYS A 28 -4.21 -9.27 12.15
CA CYS A 28 -4.78 -8.70 13.37
C CYS A 28 -5.19 -7.24 13.14
N PRO A 29 -6.34 -6.79 13.69
CA PRO A 29 -6.85 -5.43 13.50
C PRO A 29 -5.83 -4.37 13.96
N GLN A 30 -5.07 -4.66 15.02
CA GLN A 30 -4.02 -3.77 15.51
C GLN A 30 -2.87 -3.57 14.50
N GLY A 31 -2.42 -4.64 13.84
CA GLY A 31 -1.35 -4.56 12.85
C GLY A 31 -1.82 -3.90 11.55
N TRP A 32 -3.09 -4.11 11.19
CA TRP A 32 -3.71 -3.50 10.02
C TRP A 32 -3.75 -1.97 10.11
N SER A 33 -4.18 -1.41 11.25
CA SER A 33 -4.23 0.05 11.43
C SER A 33 -2.88 0.74 11.26
N VAL A 34 -1.78 0.06 11.60
CA VAL A 34 -0.41 0.59 11.40
C VAL A 34 -0.07 0.64 9.92
N LEU A 35 -0.39 -0.42 9.16
CA LEU A 35 -0.20 -0.45 7.71
C LEU A 35 -1.01 0.64 7.01
N VAL A 36 -2.31 0.76 7.31
CA VAL A 36 -3.17 1.81 6.71
C VAL A 36 -2.59 3.19 6.96
N ARG A 37 -2.25 3.53 8.22
CA ARG A 37 -1.64 4.82 8.55
C ARG A 37 -0.33 5.09 7.80
N TYR A 38 0.50 4.07 7.66
CA TYR A 38 1.74 4.16 6.91
C TYR A 38 1.48 4.42 5.41
N TYR A 39 0.51 3.72 4.82
CA TYR A 39 0.13 3.91 3.42
C TYR A 39 -0.59 5.23 3.17
N GLU A 40 -1.45 5.70 4.09
CA GLU A 40 -2.05 7.04 4.05
C GLU A 40 -0.98 8.13 4.06
N SER A 41 0.00 8.02 4.97
CA SER A 41 1.13 8.96 5.04
C SER A 41 2.00 8.89 3.79
N LEU A 42 2.28 7.68 3.30
CA LEU A 42 3.01 7.49 2.04
C LEU A 42 2.27 8.10 0.85
N GLN A 43 0.94 7.97 0.75
CA GLN A 43 0.18 8.57 -0.35
C GLN A 43 0.24 10.10 -0.31
N ALA A 44 0.20 10.69 0.88
CA ALA A 44 0.38 12.13 1.05
C ALA A 44 1.79 12.58 0.62
N GLU A 45 2.82 11.81 0.96
CA GLU A 45 4.23 12.12 0.64
C GLU A 45 4.59 11.80 -0.82
N ASP A 46 4.07 10.72 -1.40
CA ASP A 46 4.32 10.27 -2.77
C ASP A 46 3.70 11.25 -3.78
N ALA A 47 2.53 11.83 -3.45
CA ALA A 47 1.93 12.92 -4.21
C ALA A 47 2.82 14.18 -4.27
N THR A 48 3.68 14.42 -3.26
CA THR A 48 4.59 15.57 -3.27
C THR A 48 5.98 15.28 -3.85
N GLN A 49 6.38 14.00 -3.98
CA GLN A 49 7.74 13.63 -4.41
C GLN A 49 7.82 13.01 -5.82
N GLN A 50 6.71 12.64 -6.46
CA GLN A 50 6.74 12.08 -7.83
C GLN A 50 6.87 13.09 -8.97
N SER A 51 6.88 14.40 -8.69
CA SER A 51 7.18 15.41 -9.73
C SER A 51 8.69 15.68 -9.91
N ALA A 52 9.57 15.15 -9.05
CA ALA A 52 10.99 15.54 -9.03
C ALA A 52 11.98 14.47 -9.54
N VAL A 53 11.54 13.24 -9.86
CA VAL A 53 12.46 12.14 -10.24
C VAL A 53 12.32 11.62 -11.67
N VAL A 54 11.58 12.31 -12.56
CA VAL A 54 11.50 11.97 -14.00
C VAL A 54 12.34 12.90 -14.89
N SER A 55 13.41 13.47 -14.36
CA SER A 55 14.38 14.22 -15.17
C SER A 55 15.79 14.03 -14.61
N ALA A 56 16.42 12.93 -14.99
CA ALA A 56 17.86 12.78 -15.07
C ALA A 56 18.19 11.65 -16.06
#